data_AF-A0A2V5N077-F1
#
_entry.id   AF-A0A2V5N077-F1
#
_cell.length_a   1.000
_cell.length_b   1.000
_cell.length_c   1.000
_cell.angle_alpha   90.00
_cell.angle_beta   90.00
_cell.angle_gamma   90.00
#
_symmetry.space_group_name_H-M   'P 1'
#
loop_
_entity.id
_entity.type
_entity.pdbx_description
1 polymer ?
#
loop_
_entity_poly.entity_id
_entity_poly.type
_entity_poly.pdbx_seq_one_letter_code
_entity_poly.pdbx_strand_id
1 'polypeptide(L)'
;MFGLGYVNELHRSIKIVEYGWGVAQAFTLKPGEIKPVGFGHVADSIDVLRRDGQLLAHYCTREIPRIGASRGTKCVVLRSSGVVIELKQHLAYNE
;
A
#
# COMPACT_ATOMS: atom_id res chain seq x y z
N MET A 1 -11.63 11.55 -7.20
CA MET A 1 -11.66 10.69 -5.98
C MET A 1 -10.21 10.41 -5.59
N PHE A 2 -9.71 11.07 -4.55
CA PHE A 2 -8.28 11.06 -4.19
C PHE A 2 -8.03 9.96 -3.16
N GLY A 3 -7.33 8.90 -3.54
CA GLY A 3 -7.07 7.73 -2.69
C GLY A 3 -5.61 7.60 -2.28
N LEU A 4 -5.39 7.06 -1.08
CA LEU A 4 -4.14 6.39 -0.74
C LEU A 4 -4.04 5.10 -1.59
N GLY A 5 -2.86 4.57 -1.87
CA GLY A 5 -2.69 3.29 -2.58
C GLY A 5 -1.41 2.57 -2.18
N TYR A 6 -1.24 1.32 -2.61
CA TYR A 6 -0.02 0.55 -2.45
C TYR A 6 0.68 0.36 -3.78
N VAL A 7 2.01 0.41 -3.76
CA VAL A 7 2.87 0.09 -4.90
C VAL A 7 3.92 -0.92 -4.48
N ASN A 8 4.06 -2.00 -5.24
CA ASN A 8 5.11 -2.99 -5.05
C ASN A 8 6.25 -2.74 -6.05
N GLU A 9 7.40 -2.28 -5.58
CA GLU A 9 8.60 -2.11 -6.42
C GLU A 9 9.60 -3.26 -6.27
N LEU A 10 9.24 -4.33 -5.55
CA LEU A 10 10.01 -5.56 -5.55
C LEU A 10 9.85 -6.29 -6.90
N HIS A 11 10.88 -7.02 -7.32
CA HIS A 11 10.86 -7.83 -8.55
C HIS A 11 9.99 -9.09 -8.47
N ARG A 12 9.12 -9.21 -7.46
CA ARG A 12 8.24 -10.36 -7.22
C ARG A 12 6.91 -9.92 -6.62
N SER A 13 5.85 -10.69 -6.88
CA SER A 13 4.56 -10.46 -6.25
C SER A 13 4.63 -10.68 -4.74
N ILE A 14 3.88 -9.86 -4.02
CA ILE A 14 3.71 -9.94 -2.57
C ILE A 14 2.23 -10.02 -2.23
N LYS A 15 1.92 -10.56 -1.06
CA LYS A 15 0.59 -10.49 -0.47
C LYS A 15 0.61 -9.42 0.61
N ILE A 16 -0.33 -8.49 0.53
CA ILE A 16 -0.58 -7.50 1.56
C ILE A 16 -1.76 -8.00 2.38
N VAL A 17 -1.63 -7.92 3.70
CA VAL A 17 -2.73 -8.11 4.65
C VAL A 17 -2.90 -6.83 5.43
N GLU A 18 -4.05 -6.18 5.27
CA GLU A 18 -4.45 -4.99 6.00
C GLU A 18 -5.23 -5.40 7.25
N TYR A 19 -4.77 -4.93 8.42
CA TYR A 19 -5.46 -5.09 9.69
C TYR A 19 -6.10 -3.76 10.07
N GLY A 20 -7.33 -3.76 10.54
CA GLY A 20 -8.01 -2.54 11.01
C GLY A 20 -9.14 -2.90 11.98
N TRP A 21 -10.13 -2.03 12.10
CA TRP A 21 -11.28 -2.21 13.01
C TRP A 21 -12.23 -3.38 12.63
N GLY A 22 -11.98 -4.06 11.51
CA GLY A 22 -12.80 -5.16 11.00
C GLY A 22 -11.98 -6.39 10.60
N VAL A 23 -12.57 -7.24 9.76
CA VAL A 23 -11.88 -8.44 9.23
C VAL A 23 -10.67 -8.02 8.41
N ALA A 24 -9.53 -8.67 8.65
CA ALA A 24 -8.31 -8.41 7.90
C ALA A 24 -8.54 -8.65 6.40
N GLN A 25 -8.17 -7.67 5.58
CA GLN A 25 -8.31 -7.76 4.13
C GLN A 25 -6.98 -8.16 3.51
N ALA A 26 -7.00 -9.12 2.59
CA ALA A 26 -5.79 -9.58 1.94
C ALA A 26 -5.90 -9.50 0.42
N PHE A 27 -4.82 -9.06 -0.22
CA PHE A 27 -4.71 -9.05 -1.68
C PHE A 27 -3.28 -9.26 -2.14
N THR A 28 -3.13 -9.69 -3.39
CA THR A 28 -1.83 -9.77 -4.06
C THR A 28 -1.53 -8.45 -4.76
N LEU A 29 -0.27 -8.01 -4.68
CA LEU A 29 0.25 -6.84 -5.38
C LEU A 29 1.43 -7.27 -6.26
N LYS A 30 1.26 -7.20 -7.58
CA LYS A 30 2.29 -7.54 -8.57
C LYS A 30 3.37 -6.45 -8.65
N PRO A 31 4.58 -6.79 -9.12
CA PRO A 31 5.61 -5.78 -9.39
C PRO A 31 5.07 -4.65 -10.29
N GLY A 32 5.25 -3.40 -9.87
CA GLY A 32 4.78 -2.21 -10.56
C GLY A 32 3.28 -1.94 -10.47
N GLU A 33 2.48 -2.83 -9.87
CA GLU A 33 1.05 -2.64 -9.70
C GLU A 33 0.78 -1.56 -8.65
N ILE A 34 -0.16 -0.66 -8.97
CA ILE A 34 -0.71 0.32 -8.04
C ILE A 34 -2.11 -0.12 -7.68
N LYS A 35 -2.35 -0.36 -6.39
CA LYS A 35 -3.69 -0.72 -5.90
C LYS A 35 -4.21 0.36 -4.94
N PRO A 36 -5.31 1.05 -5.24
CA PRO A 36 -5.89 2.03 -4.33
C PRO A 36 -6.36 1.34 -3.04
N VAL A 37 -6.20 1.99 -1.89
CA VAL A 37 -6.91 1.57 -0.68
C VAL A 37 -8.39 1.84 -0.85
N GLY A 38 -9.22 0.94 -0.34
CA GLY A 38 -10.65 1.20 -0.24
C GLY A 38 -10.90 2.51 0.50
N PHE A 39 -11.83 3.32 0.00
CA PHE A 39 -12.19 4.60 0.61
C PHE A 39 -12.54 4.39 2.10
N GLY A 40 -11.88 5.10 3.01
CA GLY A 40 -12.15 5.06 4.45
C GLY A 40 -11.38 4.02 5.27
N HIS A 41 -10.58 3.15 4.64
CA HIS A 41 -9.72 2.20 5.37
C HIS A 41 -8.29 2.72 5.41
N VAL A 42 -7.88 3.29 6.54
CA VAL A 42 -6.47 3.30 6.92
C VAL A 42 -6.32 2.06 7.80
N ALA A 43 -5.67 1.03 7.28
CA ALA A 43 -5.31 -0.14 8.09
C ALA A 43 -4.57 0.34 9.36
N ASP A 44 -4.79 -0.24 10.54
CA ASP A 44 -3.98 0.04 11.72
C ASP A 44 -2.57 -0.55 11.59
N SER A 45 -2.44 -1.62 10.81
CA SER A 45 -1.15 -2.19 10.40
C SER A 45 -1.27 -2.97 9.10
N ILE A 46 -0.15 -3.20 8.44
CA ILE A 46 -0.06 -4.06 7.26
C ILE A 46 1.02 -5.13 7.45
N ASP A 47 0.71 -6.36 7.03
CA ASP A 47 1.72 -7.40 6.82
C ASP A 47 2.02 -7.51 5.33
N VAL A 48 3.30 -7.56 5.02
CA VAL A 48 3.80 -7.88 3.70
C VAL A 48 4.33 -9.30 3.74
N LEU A 49 3.69 -10.18 2.98
CA LEU A 49 4.01 -11.59 2.93
C LEU A 49 4.57 -11.97 1.56
N ARG A 50 5.47 -12.95 1.53
CA ARG A 50 5.78 -13.71 0.31
C ARG A 50 4.57 -14.54 -0.10
N ARG A 51 4.62 -15.06 -1.33
CA ARG A 51 3.58 -15.95 -1.87
C ARG A 51 3.40 -17.24 -1.06
N ASP A 52 4.46 -17.72 -0.42
CA ASP A 52 4.46 -18.88 0.47
C ASP A 52 3.91 -18.59 1.88
N GLY A 53 3.53 -17.33 2.16
CA GLY A 53 3.00 -16.89 3.45
C GLY A 53 4.07 -16.44 4.44
N GLN A 54 5.37 -16.50 4.09
CA GLN A 54 6.42 -15.98 4.97
C GLN A 54 6.29 -14.46 5.13
N LEU A 55 6.29 -14.00 6.38
CA LEU A 55 6.32 -12.57 6.71
C LEU A 55 7.63 -11.94 6.23
N LEU A 56 7.53 -10.98 5.32
CA LEU A 56 8.65 -10.16 4.87
C LEU A 56 8.84 -8.95 5.78
N ALA A 57 7.73 -8.33 6.17
CA ALA A 57 7.73 -7.15 7.03
C ALA A 57 6.34 -6.91 7.61
N HIS A 58 6.31 -6.32 8.80
CA HIS A 58 5.13 -5.80 9.47
C HIS A 58 5.29 -4.29 9.63
N TYR A 59 4.23 -3.52 9.39
CA TYR A 59 4.25 -2.07 9.55
C TYR A 59 2.99 -1.61 10.28
N CYS A 60 3.16 -0.84 11.35
CA CYS A 60 2.07 -0.12 12.00
C CYS A 60 1.77 1.18 11.24
N THR A 61 0.52 1.60 11.10
CA THR A 61 0.24 2.89 10.44
C THR A 61 0.70 4.12 11.20
N ARG A 62 1.11 3.99 12.47
CA ARG A 62 1.85 5.06 13.14
C ARG A 62 3.24 5.28 12.54
N GLU A 63 3.81 4.25 11.91
CA GLU A 63 5.07 4.28 11.18
C GLU A 63 4.88 4.68 9.71
N ILE A 64 3.62 4.73 9.24
CA ILE A 64 3.24 5.26 7.94
C ILE A 64 2.82 6.72 8.16
N PRO A 65 3.63 7.73 7.79
CA PRO A 65 3.31 9.13 8.06
C PRO A 65 1.87 9.49 7.69
N ARG A 66 1.13 10.08 8.64
CA ARG A 66 -0.27 10.48 8.46
C ARG A 66 -0.40 11.37 7.22
N ILE A 67 -1.15 10.88 6.24
CA ILE A 67 -1.31 11.57 4.97
C ILE A 67 -2.54 12.49 5.05
N GLY A 68 -2.29 13.81 5.16
CA GLY A 68 -3.32 14.82 4.95
C GLY A 68 -3.82 14.84 3.50
N ALA A 69 -5.05 15.32 3.33
CA ALA A 69 -5.69 15.48 2.02
C ALA A 69 -4.78 16.26 1.07
N SER A 70 -4.34 15.63 -0.02
CA SER A 70 -3.55 16.29 -1.07
C SER A 70 -4.19 16.06 -2.43
N ARG A 71 -3.92 16.97 -3.36
CA ARG A 71 -4.25 16.81 -4.78
C ARG A 71 -3.33 15.74 -5.39
N GLY A 72 -3.85 14.54 -5.63
CA GLY A 72 -3.15 13.41 -6.26
C GLY A 72 -3.27 12.09 -5.49
N THR A 73 -3.01 10.96 -6.17
CA THR A 73 -2.95 9.63 -5.53
C THR A 73 -1.62 9.51 -4.79
N LYS A 74 -1.68 9.49 -3.46
CA LYS A 74 -0.49 9.22 -2.63
C LYS A 74 -0.36 7.71 -2.43
N CYS A 75 0.83 7.17 -2.56
CA CYS A 75 1.04 5.74 -2.41
C CYS A 75 2.01 5.41 -1.28
N VAL A 76 1.70 4.35 -0.53
CA VAL A 76 2.66 3.61 0.27
C VAL A 76 3.44 2.72 -0.69
N VAL A 77 4.72 3.02 -0.90
CA VAL A 77 5.60 2.31 -1.81
C VAL A 77 6.44 1.32 -1.02
N LEU A 78 6.35 0.05 -1.41
CA LEU A 78 7.09 -1.06 -0.83
C LEU A 78 8.32 -1.34 -1.70
N ARG A 79 9.50 -0.95 -1.20
CA ARG A 79 10.80 -1.17 -1.85
C ARG A 79 11.60 -2.23 -1.11
N SER A 80 12.69 -2.69 -1.73
CA SER A 80 13.66 -3.60 -1.07
C SER A 80 14.30 -2.98 0.17
N SER A 81 14.42 -1.65 0.23
CA SER A 81 14.96 -0.89 1.36
C SER A 81 13.96 -0.63 2.49
N GLY A 82 12.69 -1.00 2.33
CA GLY A 82 11.61 -0.72 3.30
C GLY A 82 10.42 0.04 2.70
N VAL A 83 9.50 0.46 3.57
CA VAL A 83 8.35 1.31 3.22
C VAL A 83 8.79 2.76 3.05
N VAL A 84 8.35 3.38 1.95
CA VAL A 84 8.48 4.81 1.71
C VAL A 84 7.12 5.35 1.29
N ILE A 85 6.77 6.55 1.75
CA ILE A 85 5.64 7.28 1.18
C ILE A 85 6.16 8.09 -0.01
N GLU A 86 5.59 7.82 -1.17
CA GLU A 86 5.91 8.57 -2.38
C GLU A 86 4.62 9.12 -2.99
N LEU A 87 4.70 10.37 -3.45
CA LEU A 87 3.64 11.01 -4.18
C LEU A 87 3.84 10.67 -5.67
N LYS A 88 3.27 9.55 -6.11
CA LYS A 88 3.27 9.22 -7.54
C LYS A 88 2.18 10.03 -8.23
N GLN A 89 2.59 11.09 -8.95
CA GLN A 89 1.72 11.71 -9.96
C GLN A 89 1.51 10.71 -11.09
N HIS A 90 0.48 9.87 -10.97
CA HIS A 90 -0.04 9.17 -12.14
C HIS A 90 -0.92 10.17 -12.92
N LEU A 91 -0.33 10.81 -13.93
CA LEU A 91 -1.07 11.47 -14.99
C LEU A 91 -1.80 10.38 -15.79
N ALA A 92 -2.99 9.99 -15.34
CA ALA A 92 -3.91 9.20 -16.14
C ALA A 92 -5.35 9.47 -15.70
N TYR A 93 -5.85 10.62 -16.12
CA TYR A 93 -7.24 10.76 -16.58
C TYR A 93 -7.19 11.83 -17.68
N ASN A 94 -6.60 11.46 -18.82
CA ASN A 94 -6.98 12.05 -20.09
C ASN A 94 -8.12 11.18 -20.61
N GLU A 95 -9.34 11.57 -20.25
CA GLU A 95 -10.49 11.40 -21.14
C GLU A 95 -10.85 12.80 -21.66
#